data_AF-A0A6D0IA37-F1
#
_entry.id   AF-A0A6D0IA37-F1
#
_cell.length_a   1.000
_cell.length_b   1.000
_cell.length_c   1.000
_cell.angle_alpha   90.00
_cell.angle_beta   90.00
_cell.angle_gamma   90.00
#
_symmetry.space_group_name_H-M   'P 1'
#
loop_
_entity.id
_entity.type
_entity.pdbx_description
1 polymer ?
#
loop_
_entity_poly.entity_id
_entity_poly.type
_entity_poly.pdbx_seq_one_letter_code
_entity_poly.pdbx_strand_id
1 'polypeptide(L)'
;MERESQPARTGLTQALALNNDIWRASFYRFCQLLELENPDGPKLGTTSHPGDDPVRFRPWPGMGFPVSTLKAVEIDEDRPTLPPTIRTTFLGMYGVDSPLPTSWLDDITQRREGHEA
;
A
#
# COMPACT_ATOMS: atom_id res chain seq x y z
N MET A 1 -33.95 -4.76 -6.12
CA MET A 1 -33.10 -3.57 -5.96
C MET A 1 -31.69 -4.10 -5.79
N GLU A 2 -31.00 -4.30 -6.91
CA GLU A 2 -29.61 -4.75 -6.91
C GLU A 2 -28.80 -3.66 -6.21
N ARG A 3 -28.11 -4.00 -5.11
CA ARG A 3 -27.13 -3.08 -4.52
C ARG A 3 -26.00 -2.99 -5.54
N GLU A 4 -25.92 -1.87 -6.25
CA GLU A 4 -24.72 -1.52 -7.00
C GLU A 4 -23.53 -1.66 -6.04
N SER A 5 -22.55 -2.45 -6.46
CA SER A 5 -21.33 -2.70 -5.70
C SER A 5 -20.65 -1.35 -5.50
N GLN A 6 -20.69 -0.81 -4.28
CA GLN A 6 -19.95 0.40 -3.95
C GLN A 6 -18.49 0.13 -4.32
N PRO A 7 -17.81 1.08 -5.01
CA PRO A 7 -16.38 0.91 -5.26
C PRO A 7 -15.72 0.65 -3.92
N ALA A 8 -14.82 -0.34 -3.87
CA ALA A 8 -14.09 -0.82 -2.69
C ALA A 8 -13.12 0.25 -2.13
N ARG A 9 -13.62 1.47 -1.95
CA ARG A 9 -12.95 2.60 -1.33
C ARG A 9 -13.21 2.46 0.15
N THR A 10 -12.34 1.70 0.78
CA THR A 10 -12.08 1.74 2.21
C THR A 10 -11.97 3.22 2.63
N GLY A 11 -13.03 3.77 3.23
CA GLY A 11 -13.09 5.13 3.76
C GLY A 11 -11.96 5.43 4.72
N LEU A 12 -11.43 4.43 5.42
CA LEU A 12 -10.20 4.55 6.21
C LEU A 12 -8.99 4.93 5.34
N THR A 13 -8.77 4.26 4.20
CA THR A 13 -7.62 4.57 3.32
C THR A 13 -7.75 5.94 2.66
N GLN A 14 -8.97 6.32 2.27
CA GLN A 14 -9.22 7.66 1.71
C GLN A 14 -8.98 8.75 2.77
N ALA A 15 -9.45 8.55 4.00
CA ALA A 15 -9.24 9.49 5.10
C ALA A 15 -7.75 9.65 5.44
N LEU A 16 -7.01 8.53 5.49
CA LEU A 16 -5.56 8.54 5.76
C LEU A 16 -4.76 9.16 4.60
N ALA A 17 -5.22 8.98 3.35
CA ALA A 17 -4.62 9.65 2.18
C ALA A 17 -4.83 11.17 2.26
N LEU A 18 -6.05 11.63 2.58
CA LEU A 18 -6.38 13.05 2.67
C LEU A 18 -5.64 13.76 3.82
N ASN A 19 -5.49 13.09 4.97
CA ASN A 19 -4.84 13.67 6.14
C ASN A 19 -3.31 13.54 6.14
N ASN A 20 -2.74 12.73 5.24
CA ASN A 20 -1.31 12.49 5.10
C ASN A 20 -0.60 12.10 6.42
N ASP A 21 -1.30 11.35 7.28
CA ASP A 21 -0.86 10.99 8.64
C ASP A 21 -0.76 9.49 8.87
N ILE A 22 -0.83 8.67 7.80
CA ILE A 22 -0.73 7.21 7.87
C ILE A 22 0.54 6.72 8.60
N TRP A 23 1.61 7.49 8.57
CA TRP A 23 2.86 7.19 9.28
C TRP A 23 2.72 7.10 10.80
N ARG A 24 1.63 7.65 11.37
CA ARG A 24 1.31 7.54 12.81
C ARG A 24 0.64 6.22 13.17
N ALA A 25 0.10 5.51 12.18
CA ALA A 25 -0.60 4.27 12.41
C ALA A 25 0.36 3.07 12.55
N SER A 26 0.00 2.13 13.42
CA SER A 26 0.64 0.82 13.47
C SER A 26 0.14 -0.03 12.30
N PHE A 27 1.06 -0.70 11.59
CA PHE A 27 0.75 -1.59 10.48
C PHE A 27 -0.33 -2.63 10.83
N TYR A 28 -0.15 -3.38 11.93
CA TYR A 28 -1.14 -4.39 12.32
C TYR A 28 -2.49 -3.80 12.67
N ARG A 29 -2.51 -2.61 13.31
CA ARG A 29 -3.76 -1.93 13.63
C ARG A 29 -4.48 -1.47 12.36
N PHE A 30 -3.72 -0.97 11.39
CA PHE A 30 -4.25 -0.61 10.07
C PHE A 30 -4.87 -1.83 9.38
N CYS A 31 -4.19 -2.98 9.34
CA CYS A 31 -4.73 -4.23 8.80
C CYS A 31 -6.04 -4.67 9.50
N GLN A 32 -6.11 -4.59 10.84
CA GLN A 32 -7.33 -4.90 11.57
C GLN A 32 -8.49 -3.97 11.20
N LEU A 33 -8.21 -2.67 11.05
CA LEU A 33 -9.24 -1.70 10.66
C LEU A 33 -9.72 -1.93 9.22
N LEU A 34 -8.82 -2.33 8.31
CA LEU A 34 -9.19 -2.75 6.96
C LEU A 34 -10.15 -3.95 6.94
N GLU A 35 -9.87 -4.96 7.76
CA GLU A 35 -10.74 -6.15 7.89
C GLU A 35 -12.09 -5.80 8.53
N LEU A 36 -12.10 -4.89 9.52
CA LEU A 36 -13.35 -4.44 10.16
C LEU A 36 -14.24 -3.64 9.21
N GLU A 37 -13.64 -2.92 8.26
CA GLU A 37 -14.38 -2.16 7.25
C GLU A 37 -14.98 -3.06 6.16
N ASN A 38 -14.39 -4.23 5.91
CA ASN A 38 -14.86 -5.21 4.92
C ASN A 38 -15.12 -6.58 5.56
N PRO A 39 -16.11 -6.70 6.46
CA PRO A 39 -16.34 -7.92 7.24
C PRO A 39 -16.78 -9.13 6.38
N ASP A 40 -17.40 -8.88 5.22
CA ASP A 40 -17.87 -9.89 4.28
C ASP A 40 -16.77 -10.36 3.31
N GLY A 41 -15.62 -9.67 3.29
CA GLY A 41 -14.47 -10.00 2.44
C GLY A 41 -13.53 -11.03 3.09
N PRO A 42 -12.65 -11.66 2.28
CA PRO A 42 -11.59 -12.49 2.84
C PRO A 42 -10.63 -11.64 3.70
N LYS A 43 -10.09 -12.27 4.74
CA LYS A 43 -9.08 -11.63 5.60
C LYS A 43 -7.76 -11.47 4.85
N LEU A 44 -6.98 -10.47 5.24
CA LEU A 44 -5.72 -10.17 4.57
C LEU A 44 -4.78 -11.39 4.64
N GLY A 45 -4.23 -11.79 3.49
CA GLY A 45 -3.31 -12.92 3.38
C GLY A 45 -3.96 -14.32 3.48
N THR A 46 -5.29 -14.43 3.46
CA THR A 46 -5.97 -15.74 3.44
C THR A 46 -6.23 -16.29 2.04
N THR A 47 -6.09 -15.47 1.00
CA THR A 47 -6.27 -15.88 -0.40
C THR A 47 -4.98 -15.73 -1.18
N SER A 48 -4.93 -16.38 -2.35
CA SER A 48 -3.80 -16.30 -3.29
C SER A 48 -4.10 -15.42 -4.50
N HIS A 49 -5.28 -14.80 -4.59
CA HIS A 49 -5.66 -13.95 -5.72
C HIS A 49 -5.49 -12.48 -5.34
N PRO A 50 -4.61 -11.73 -6.00
CA PRO A 50 -4.43 -10.31 -5.72
C PRO A 50 -5.72 -9.49 -5.86
N GLY A 51 -6.67 -9.95 -6.69
CA GLY A 51 -7.97 -9.29 -6.87
C GLY A 51 -8.80 -9.20 -5.58
N ASP A 52 -8.54 -10.06 -4.61
CA ASP A 52 -9.25 -10.09 -3.32
C ASP A 52 -8.70 -9.07 -2.31
N ASP A 53 -7.47 -8.58 -2.52
CA ASP A 53 -6.81 -7.67 -1.59
C ASP A 53 -7.38 -6.24 -1.74
N PRO A 54 -7.90 -5.62 -0.67
CA PRO A 54 -8.50 -4.28 -0.73
C PRO A 54 -7.46 -3.16 -0.92
N VAL A 55 -6.18 -3.45 -0.68
CA VAL A 55 -5.06 -2.53 -0.85
C VAL A 55 -3.85 -3.28 -1.41
N ARG A 56 -2.87 -2.56 -1.99
CA ARG A 56 -1.58 -3.13 -2.40
C ARG A 56 -0.48 -2.64 -1.47
N PHE A 57 0.09 -3.54 -0.66
CA PHE A 57 1.29 -3.22 0.10
C PHE A 57 2.50 -3.22 -0.82
N ARG A 58 3.25 -2.11 -0.85
CA ARG A 58 4.47 -1.98 -1.65
C ARG A 58 5.60 -1.37 -0.82
N PRO A 59 6.86 -1.77 -1.02
CA PRO A 59 7.98 -1.14 -0.35
C PRO A 59 8.12 0.35 -0.73
N TRP A 60 8.58 1.16 0.22
CA TRP A 60 8.94 2.56 -0.01
C TRP A 60 10.33 2.66 -0.66
N PRO A 61 10.49 3.32 -1.82
CA PRO A 61 11.77 3.40 -2.54
C PRO A 61 12.77 4.39 -1.95
N GLY A 62 12.65 4.74 -0.66
CA GLY A 62 13.56 5.68 -0.01
C GLY A 62 14.77 5.02 0.63
N MET A 63 15.92 5.69 0.54
CA MET A 63 17.19 5.28 1.17
C MET A 63 17.40 5.89 2.56
N GLY A 64 16.36 6.47 3.16
CA GLY A 64 16.41 7.01 4.52
C GLY A 64 15.97 5.96 5.54
N PHE A 65 16.54 6.02 6.74
CA PHE A 65 16.08 5.18 7.84
C PHE A 65 14.60 5.45 8.16
N PRO A 66 13.79 4.40 8.33
CA PRO A 66 12.36 4.58 8.54
C PRO A 66 12.06 5.08 9.96
N VAL A 67 11.13 6.03 10.06
CA VAL A 67 10.60 6.55 11.34
C VAL A 67 9.28 5.86 11.74
N SER A 68 8.70 5.08 10.82
CA SER A 68 7.41 4.41 10.94
C SER A 68 7.35 3.23 9.98
N THR A 69 6.43 2.28 10.23
CA THR A 69 6.22 1.09 9.37
C THR A 69 5.41 1.39 8.11
N LEU A 70 4.49 2.36 8.19
CA LEU A 70 3.71 2.89 7.08
C LEU A 70 4.27 4.26 6.68
N LYS A 71 4.32 4.55 5.38
CA LYS A 71 4.93 5.77 4.84
C LYS A 71 3.95 6.67 4.09
N ALA A 72 3.14 6.09 3.20
CA ALA A 72 2.24 6.85 2.33
C ALA A 72 1.08 5.98 1.85
N VAL A 73 -0.02 6.65 1.46
CA VAL A 73 -1.10 6.09 0.66
C VAL A 73 -1.02 6.72 -0.72
N GLU A 74 -1.00 5.91 -1.76
CA GLU A 74 -0.99 6.34 -3.16
C GLU A 74 -2.29 5.85 -3.81
N ILE A 75 -3.05 6.79 -4.38
CA ILE A 75 -4.28 6.53 -5.11
C ILE A 75 -4.02 6.97 -6.55
N ASP A 76 -4.32 6.08 -7.50
CA ASP A 76 -4.22 6.38 -8.93
C ASP A 76 -5.51 7.10 -9.36
N GLU A 77 -5.40 8.41 -9.63
CA GLU A 77 -6.55 9.23 -10.06
C GLU A 77 -7.04 8.86 -11.46
N ASP A 78 -6.14 8.39 -12.33
CA ASP A 78 -6.46 7.97 -13.70
C ASP A 78 -7.09 6.57 -13.73
N ARG A 79 -6.80 5.74 -12.73
CA ARG A 79 -7.34 4.37 -12.57
C ARG A 79 -8.03 4.19 -11.21
N PRO A 80 -9.18 4.84 -10.99
CA PRO A 80 -9.87 4.86 -9.70
C PRO A 80 -10.45 3.51 -9.26
N THR A 81 -10.46 2.50 -10.14
CA THR A 81 -10.89 1.13 -9.86
C THR A 81 -9.76 0.25 -9.33
N LEU A 82 -8.51 0.69 -9.44
CA LEU A 82 -7.38 -0.05 -8.88
C LEU A 82 -7.32 0.14 -7.36
N PRO A 83 -6.99 -0.92 -6.60
CA PRO A 83 -6.80 -0.81 -5.16
C PRO A 83 -5.67 0.19 -4.83
N PRO A 84 -5.84 1.01 -3.77
CA PRO A 84 -4.82 1.97 -3.37
C PRO A 84 -3.54 1.26 -2.93
N THR A 85 -2.41 1.92 -3.15
CA THR A 85 -1.09 1.44 -2.73
C THR A 85 -0.73 1.98 -1.36
N ILE A 86 -0.34 1.10 -0.45
CA ILE A 86 0.15 1.44 0.88
C ILE A 86 1.66 1.20 0.89
N ARG A 87 2.42 2.29 1.06
CA ARG A 87 3.88 2.23 1.12
C ARG A 87 4.34 1.81 2.51
N THR A 88 4.98 0.66 2.59
CA THR A 88 5.58 0.13 3.81
C THR A 88 7.09 0.29 3.79
N THR A 89 7.72 0.44 4.95
CA THR A 89 9.18 0.60 5.06
C THR A 89 9.92 -0.67 5.48
N PHE A 90 9.20 -1.70 5.94
CA PHE A 90 9.80 -2.92 6.51
C PHE A 90 9.77 -4.13 5.57
N LEU A 91 8.92 -4.12 4.54
CA LEU A 91 8.86 -5.18 3.52
C LEU A 91 9.96 -4.89 2.47
N GLY A 92 11.22 -5.12 2.82
CA GLY A 92 12.39 -4.61 2.10
C GLY A 92 12.82 -5.43 0.87
N MET A 93 12.11 -5.30 -0.25
CA MET A 93 12.68 -5.71 -1.55
C MET A 93 13.61 -4.66 -2.14
N TYR A 94 13.43 -3.39 -1.80
CA TYR A 94 14.31 -2.26 -2.17
C TYR A 94 14.27 -1.22 -1.05
N GLY A 95 15.32 -0.39 -0.92
CA GLY A 95 15.54 0.52 0.21
C GLY A 95 16.73 0.11 1.07
N VAL A 96 16.87 0.73 2.26
CA VAL A 96 18.06 0.59 3.12
C VAL A 96 18.36 -0.85 3.56
N ASP A 97 17.32 -1.65 3.77
CA ASP A 97 17.43 -3.04 4.25
C ASP A 97 17.32 -4.07 3.10
N SER A 98 17.45 -3.64 1.84
CA SER A 98 17.24 -4.51 0.70
C SER A 98 18.41 -5.48 0.45
N PRO A 99 18.12 -6.73 0.07
CA PRO A 99 19.13 -7.68 -0.38
C PRO A 99 19.51 -7.51 -1.86
N LEU A 100 18.89 -6.57 -2.60
CA LEU A 100 19.15 -6.40 -4.03
C LEU A 100 20.54 -5.78 -4.28
N PRO A 101 21.17 -6.07 -5.44
CA PRO A 101 22.42 -5.42 -5.81
C PRO A 101 22.23 -3.91 -5.97
N THR A 102 23.26 -3.15 -5.60
CA THR A 102 23.23 -1.67 -5.60
C THR A 102 22.78 -1.06 -6.92
N SER A 103 23.14 -1.66 -8.07
CA SER A 103 22.72 -1.16 -9.38
C SER A 103 21.20 -1.14 -9.56
N TRP A 104 20.48 -2.13 -9.00
CA TRP A 104 19.02 -2.18 -9.03
C TRP A 104 18.41 -1.18 -8.06
N LEU A 105 19.02 -1.00 -6.89
CA LEU A 105 18.58 -0.02 -5.90
C LEU A 105 18.72 1.41 -6.44
N ASP A 106 19.84 1.72 -7.08
CA ASP A 106 20.08 3.01 -7.70
C ASP A 106 19.02 3.31 -8.77
N ASP A 107 18.67 2.33 -9.60
CA ASP A 107 17.65 2.49 -10.64
C ASP A 107 16.25 2.77 -10.05
N ILE A 108 15.83 1.96 -9.08
CA ILE A 108 14.54 2.10 -8.38
C ILE A 108 14.46 3.43 -7.62
N THR A 109 15.53 3.83 -6.95
CA THR A 109 15.57 5.05 -6.11
C THR A 109 15.70 6.32 -6.95
N GLN A 110 16.45 6.28 -8.05
CA GLN A 110 16.61 7.39 -8.98
C GLN A 110 15.46 7.49 -9.99
N ARG A 111 14.56 6.50 -10.01
CA ARG A 111 13.43 6.39 -10.95
C ARG A 111 13.89 6.44 -12.41
N ARG A 112 15.03 5.84 -12.73
CA ARG A 112 15.42 5.65 -14.14
C ARG A 112 14.65 4.45 -14.69
N GLU A 113 14.13 4.65 -15.91
CA GLU A 113 13.33 3.76 -16.76
C GLU A 113 12.38 2.72 -16.10
N GLY A 114 11.06 2.86 -16.33
CA GLY A 114 10.07 1.81 -15.97
C GLY A 114 9.27 2.04 -14.69
N HIS A 115 9.35 3.23 -14.07
CA HIS A 115 8.58 3.61 -12.87
C HIS A 115 7.06 3.82 -13.15
N GLU A 116 6.61 3.65 -14.40
CA GLU A 116 5.19 3.65 -14.80
C GLU A 116 4.71 2.20 -14.97
N ALA A 117 4.27 1.54 -13.88
CA ALA A 117 3.57 0.26 -13.94
C ALA A 117 2.52 0.13 -12.83
#